data_AF-F2AMZ9-F1
#
_entry.id   AF-F2AMZ9-F1
#
_cell.length_a   1.000
_cell.length_b   1.000
_cell.length_c   1.000
_cell.angle_alpha   90.00
_cell.angle_beta   90.00
_cell.angle_gamma   90.00
#
_symmetry.space_group_name_H-M   'P 1'
#
loop_
_entity.id
_entity.type
_entity.pdbx_description
1 polymer ?
#
loop_
_entity_poly.entity_id
_entity_poly.type
_entity_poly.pdbx_seq_one_letter_code
_entity_poly.pdbx_strand_id
1 'polypeptide(L)'
;MFWLIGLLANRTEAALVIEVDFSGDSQYQSVFESAASTWQSLLVGYQDGFVVSRSFGSSAMLNSQLTTVSINASVVPIDMAGGILGQAGYTAFAFDQSGFKLATNGTMEFDSADFVSLTAAQREALVLHEMAHVLGFGTLWTDNGVYLNESGEFTGANATAAWQSEFGQNGTPDVELAGGPGTANGHWNEFDNGAGLTGITDGLGRDMTFELMTGWLNVGPEDPFISELTLASFRDIGFTTANATAVPEPGTGGVLVAGLAVGMGWRRRRSLAEK
;
A
#
# COMPACT_ATOMS: atom_id res chain seq x y z
N MET A 1 33.91 -10.29 36.87
CA MET A 1 33.04 -10.89 35.83
C MET A 1 31.85 -9.94 35.66
N PHE A 2 31.98 -8.97 34.75
CA PHE A 2 30.95 -7.98 34.47
C PHE A 2 30.08 -8.50 33.34
N TRP A 3 28.79 -8.71 33.62
CA TRP A 3 27.79 -8.95 32.58
C TRP A 3 27.26 -7.59 32.12
N LEU A 4 27.63 -7.20 30.89
CA LEU A 4 26.93 -6.12 30.19
C LEU A 4 25.61 -6.72 29.67
N ILE A 5 24.50 -6.36 30.28
CA ILE A 5 23.18 -6.58 29.69
C ILE A 5 23.02 -5.50 28.62
N GLY A 6 23.16 -5.90 27.36
CA GLY A 6 22.85 -5.04 26.22
C GLY A 6 21.36 -4.68 26.27
N LEU A 7 21.09 -3.41 26.54
CA LEU A 7 19.76 -2.83 26.37
C LEU A 7 19.52 -2.77 24.85
N LEU A 8 18.79 -3.74 24.30
CA LEU A 8 18.22 -3.63 22.97
C LEU A 8 17.25 -2.44 23.02
N ALA A 9 17.65 -1.32 22.45
CA ALA A 9 16.75 -0.21 22.22
C ALA A 9 15.70 -0.69 21.22
N ASN A 10 14.46 -0.90 21.67
CA ASN A 10 13.32 -0.93 20.77
C ASN A 10 13.24 0.45 20.11
N ARG A 11 13.73 0.56 18.87
CA ARG A 11 13.42 1.72 18.04
C ARG A 11 11.92 1.64 17.77
N THR A 12 11.16 2.54 18.35
CA THR A 12 9.85 2.88 17.81
C THR A 12 10.13 3.54 16.46
N GLU A 13 9.96 2.80 15.36
CA GLU A 13 9.88 3.40 14.04
C GLU A 13 8.77 4.46 14.07
N ALA A 14 9.07 5.64 13.56
CA ALA A 14 8.09 6.72 13.54
C ALA A 14 7.04 6.38 12.48
N ALA A 15 5.76 6.40 12.89
CA ALA A 15 4.65 6.05 12.01
C ALA A 15 4.59 6.97 10.80
N LEU A 16 4.24 6.40 9.64
CA LEU A 16 3.94 7.16 8.44
C LEU A 16 2.73 8.06 8.67
N VAL A 17 2.84 9.31 8.23
CA VAL A 17 1.78 10.30 8.15
C VAL A 17 1.61 10.71 6.69
N ILE A 18 0.39 10.62 6.18
CA ILE A 18 0.02 11.08 4.85
C ILE A 18 -0.84 12.33 5.05
N GLU A 19 -0.28 13.48 4.71
CA GLU A 19 -0.98 14.77 4.77
C GLU A 19 -1.56 15.05 3.39
N VAL A 20 -2.89 15.11 3.30
CA VAL A 20 -3.57 15.45 2.05
C VAL A 20 -4.08 16.89 2.11
N ASP A 21 -3.61 17.73 1.19
CA ASP A 21 -4.18 19.02 0.89
C ASP A 21 -5.15 18.87 -0.29
N PHE A 22 -6.43 18.70 0.02
CA PHE A 22 -7.48 18.47 -0.97
C PHE A 22 -8.09 19.80 -1.46
N SER A 23 -8.20 19.94 -2.77
CA SER A 23 -8.88 21.04 -3.43
C SER A 23 -9.95 20.55 -4.40
N GLY A 24 -11.18 21.02 -4.24
CA GLY A 24 -12.31 20.59 -5.05
C GLY A 24 -13.64 20.75 -4.31
N ASP A 25 -14.65 20.02 -4.76
CA ASP A 25 -15.92 19.94 -4.04
C ASP A 25 -15.72 19.20 -2.71
N SER A 26 -16.06 19.85 -1.60
CA SER A 26 -15.84 19.33 -0.24
C SER A 26 -16.57 18.03 0.05
N GLN A 27 -17.59 17.67 -0.74
CA GLN A 27 -18.27 16.37 -0.63
C GLN A 27 -17.33 15.18 -0.85
N TYR A 28 -16.22 15.38 -1.59
CA TYR A 28 -15.25 14.32 -1.88
C TYR A 28 -14.08 14.28 -0.90
N GLN A 29 -13.93 15.27 -0.02
CA GLN A 29 -12.76 15.34 0.86
C GLN A 29 -12.56 14.07 1.71
N SER A 30 -13.65 13.49 2.22
CA SER A 30 -13.57 12.31 3.07
C SER A 30 -13.03 11.06 2.37
N VAL A 31 -13.16 10.94 1.03
CA VAL A 31 -12.61 9.77 0.32
C VAL A 31 -11.08 9.79 0.32
N PHE A 32 -10.48 10.98 0.22
CA PHE A 32 -9.03 11.16 0.30
C PHE A 32 -8.50 10.92 1.72
N GLU A 33 -9.20 11.41 2.73
CA GLU A 33 -8.86 11.18 4.14
C GLU A 33 -8.95 9.68 4.50
N SER A 34 -9.96 8.97 3.97
CA SER A 34 -10.12 7.53 4.15
C SER A 34 -9.00 6.73 3.48
N ALA A 35 -8.62 7.09 2.25
CA ALA A 35 -7.50 6.46 1.54
C ALA A 35 -6.17 6.66 2.30
N ALA A 36 -5.90 7.88 2.77
CA ALA A 36 -4.74 8.17 3.60
C ALA A 36 -4.74 7.34 4.89
N SER A 37 -5.87 7.24 5.58
CA SER A 37 -5.97 6.40 6.78
C SER A 37 -5.71 4.93 6.49
N THR A 38 -6.17 4.43 5.34
CA THR A 38 -5.98 3.04 4.94
C THR A 38 -4.49 2.77 4.71
N TRP A 39 -3.81 3.58 3.89
CA TRP A 39 -2.38 3.40 3.64
C TRP A 39 -1.52 3.58 4.89
N GLN A 40 -1.83 4.54 5.78
CA GLN A 40 -1.11 4.68 7.06
C GLN A 40 -1.28 3.46 7.98
N SER A 41 -2.38 2.72 7.86
CA SER A 41 -2.60 1.49 8.63
C SER A 41 -1.79 0.30 8.10
N LEU A 42 -1.48 0.32 6.80
CA LEU A 42 -0.78 -0.76 6.10
C LEU A 42 0.72 -0.49 6.00
N LEU A 43 1.13 0.76 5.76
CA LEU A 43 2.51 1.22 5.69
C LEU A 43 2.83 1.94 6.99
N VAL A 44 3.40 1.22 7.94
CA VAL A 44 3.56 1.68 9.33
C VAL A 44 4.84 2.50 9.56
N GLY A 45 5.64 2.74 8.50
CA GLY A 45 6.86 3.52 8.57
C GLY A 45 7.83 3.16 7.44
N TYR A 46 9.11 3.40 7.69
CA TYR A 46 10.22 3.10 6.79
C TYR A 46 11.24 2.20 7.49
N GLN A 47 11.87 1.31 6.74
CA GLN A 47 12.88 0.37 7.27
C GLN A 47 14.10 1.11 7.82
N ASP A 48 14.52 2.17 7.13
CA ASP A 48 15.53 3.10 7.59
C ASP A 48 14.93 4.50 7.65
N GLY A 49 14.66 5.12 6.50
CA GLY A 49 14.01 6.43 6.42
C GLY A 49 14.82 7.59 7.01
N PHE A 50 16.06 7.38 7.47
CA PHE A 50 16.93 8.48 7.92
C PHE A 50 17.46 9.27 6.72
N VAL A 51 16.95 10.48 6.53
CA VAL A 51 17.17 11.27 5.32
C VAL A 51 18.60 11.83 5.26
N VAL A 52 19.36 11.42 4.25
CA VAL A 52 20.74 11.90 4.00
C VAL A 52 20.83 12.89 2.83
N SER A 53 19.88 12.83 1.90
CA SER A 53 19.74 13.83 0.83
C SER A 53 18.29 13.94 0.36
N ARG A 54 17.94 15.03 -0.33
CA ARG A 54 16.57 15.27 -0.81
C ARG A 54 16.57 16.09 -2.09
N SER A 55 15.53 15.92 -2.90
CA SER A 55 15.30 16.72 -4.10
C SER A 55 14.90 18.15 -3.73
N PHE A 56 15.01 19.05 -4.71
CA PHE A 56 14.38 20.38 -4.58
C PHE A 56 12.86 20.22 -4.40
N GLY A 57 12.26 21.07 -3.56
CA GLY A 57 10.83 21.02 -3.25
C GLY A 57 10.41 19.96 -2.21
N SER A 58 11.32 19.09 -1.78
CA SER A 58 11.01 18.06 -0.78
C SER A 58 10.67 18.66 0.59
N SER A 59 9.58 18.17 1.19
CA SER A 59 9.17 18.47 2.57
C SER A 59 10.06 17.80 3.62
N ALA A 60 10.82 16.76 3.26
CA ALA A 60 11.63 15.99 4.20
C ALA A 60 12.76 16.81 4.81
N MET A 61 13.05 16.62 6.09
CA MET A 61 14.14 17.32 6.78
C MET A 61 15.45 16.52 6.69
N LEU A 62 16.56 17.17 6.30
CA LEU A 62 17.88 16.52 6.28
C LEU A 62 18.31 16.11 7.70
N ASN A 63 18.98 14.96 7.80
CA ASN A 63 19.45 14.37 9.05
C ASN A 63 18.31 14.13 10.06
N SER A 64 17.14 13.78 9.55
CA SER A 64 15.95 13.46 10.33
C SER A 64 15.31 12.18 9.80
N GLN A 65 14.54 11.52 10.65
CA GLN A 65 13.64 10.45 10.23
C GLN A 65 12.56 11.03 9.30
N LEU A 66 12.35 10.40 8.15
CA LEU A 66 11.18 10.65 7.31
C LEU A 66 9.95 10.03 7.96
N THR A 67 8.92 10.84 8.14
CA THR A 67 7.64 10.39 8.70
C THR A 67 6.46 10.82 7.85
N THR A 68 6.60 11.85 7.03
CA THR A 68 5.46 12.50 6.38
C THR A 68 5.61 12.51 4.87
N VAL A 69 4.53 12.19 4.18
CA VAL A 69 4.35 12.44 2.73
C VAL A 69 3.24 13.46 2.56
N SER A 70 3.53 14.57 1.88
CA SER A 70 2.55 15.65 1.65
C SER A 70 1.99 15.55 0.22
N ILE A 71 0.68 15.38 0.10
CA ILE A 71 0.01 15.13 -1.18
C ILE A 71 -0.97 16.27 -1.48
N ASN A 72 -0.83 16.90 -2.65
CA ASN A 72 -1.86 17.80 -3.18
C ASN A 72 -2.84 16.98 -4.01
N ALA A 73 -4.10 16.93 -3.60
CA ALA A 73 -5.14 16.19 -4.30
C ALA A 73 -6.19 17.13 -4.89
N SER A 74 -6.68 16.85 -6.09
CA SER A 74 -7.73 17.66 -6.69
C SER A 74 -8.69 16.90 -7.61
N VAL A 75 -9.94 17.37 -7.66
CA VAL A 75 -10.94 16.94 -8.66
C VAL A 75 -11.14 18.10 -9.62
N VAL A 76 -10.62 17.96 -10.84
CA VAL A 76 -10.52 19.02 -11.84
C VAL A 76 -10.84 18.48 -13.23
N PRO A 77 -11.18 19.30 -14.23
CA PRO A 77 -11.32 18.82 -15.61
C PRO A 77 -9.96 18.36 -16.17
N ILE A 78 -9.89 17.17 -16.78
CA ILE A 78 -8.68 16.62 -17.42
C ILE A 78 -8.91 16.46 -18.92
N ASP A 79 -9.73 15.50 -19.33
CA ASP A 79 -10.01 15.14 -20.73
C ASP A 79 -11.50 14.91 -21.04
N MET A 80 -12.38 15.35 -20.14
CA MET A 80 -13.84 15.19 -20.20
C MET A 80 -14.25 13.78 -19.73
N ALA A 81 -15.33 13.21 -20.28
CA ALA A 81 -15.79 11.89 -19.84
C ALA A 81 -15.07 10.78 -20.61
N GLY A 82 -14.52 9.82 -19.87
CA GLY A 82 -13.72 8.70 -20.36
C GLY A 82 -12.29 9.10 -20.67
N GLY A 83 -11.40 8.10 -20.72
CA GLY A 83 -9.96 8.35 -20.82
C GLY A 83 -9.34 8.27 -19.43
N ILE A 84 -8.81 9.38 -18.93
CA ILE A 84 -8.10 9.43 -17.64
C ILE A 84 -9.09 9.59 -16.49
N LEU A 85 -9.30 8.53 -15.71
CA LEU A 85 -10.12 8.60 -14.49
C LEU A 85 -9.40 9.38 -13.37
N GLY A 86 -8.09 9.14 -13.27
CA GLY A 86 -7.19 9.74 -12.30
C GLY A 86 -5.74 9.61 -12.77
N GLN A 87 -4.88 10.45 -12.20
CA GLN A 87 -3.44 10.37 -12.39
C GLN A 87 -2.73 10.81 -11.11
N ALA A 88 -1.67 10.10 -10.74
CA ALA A 88 -0.91 10.42 -9.56
C ALA A 88 0.58 10.04 -9.66
N GLY A 89 1.36 10.68 -8.80
CA GLY A 89 2.78 10.37 -8.65
C GLY A 89 3.48 11.26 -7.64
N TYR A 90 4.69 10.86 -7.27
CA TYR A 90 5.55 11.69 -6.43
C TYR A 90 6.07 12.89 -7.23
N THR A 91 6.25 14.02 -6.54
CA THR A 91 6.80 15.27 -7.11
C THR A 91 8.13 15.65 -6.47
N ALA A 92 8.44 15.09 -5.30
CA ALA A 92 9.71 15.24 -4.62
C ALA A 92 10.06 13.97 -3.84
N PHE A 93 11.35 13.79 -3.58
CA PHE A 93 11.88 12.58 -2.95
C PHE A 93 13.03 12.88 -1.99
N ALA A 94 13.33 11.90 -1.15
CA ALA A 94 14.51 11.82 -0.31
C ALA A 94 15.27 10.52 -0.57
N PHE A 95 16.57 10.51 -0.30
CA PHE A 95 17.32 9.28 -0.12
C PHE A 95 17.58 9.07 1.36
N ASP A 96 17.36 7.85 1.83
CA ASP A 96 17.74 7.43 3.16
C ASP A 96 19.19 6.91 3.22
N GLN A 97 19.67 6.60 4.42
CA GLN A 97 21.03 6.14 4.65
C GLN A 97 21.29 4.73 4.07
N SER A 98 20.25 3.92 3.90
CA SER A 98 20.28 2.59 3.29
C SER A 98 20.24 2.64 1.76
N GLY A 99 19.95 3.80 1.18
CA GLY A 99 19.99 4.06 -0.26
C GLY A 99 18.62 3.98 -0.94
N PHE A 100 17.53 3.81 -0.19
CA PHE A 100 16.19 3.86 -0.76
C PHE A 100 15.84 5.28 -1.21
N LYS A 101 15.23 5.39 -2.38
CA LYS A 101 14.57 6.61 -2.85
C LYS A 101 13.11 6.57 -2.37
N LEU A 102 12.75 7.53 -1.53
CA LEU A 102 11.45 7.60 -0.85
C LEU A 102 10.69 8.84 -1.30
N ALA A 103 9.40 8.70 -1.59
CA ALA A 103 8.53 9.83 -1.89
C ALA A 103 8.37 10.73 -0.67
N THR A 104 8.38 12.05 -0.87
CA THR A 104 8.15 13.02 0.22
C THR A 104 6.98 13.94 -0.09
N ASN A 105 6.71 14.13 -1.38
CA ASN A 105 5.60 14.92 -1.86
C ASN A 105 4.99 14.25 -3.09
N GLY A 106 3.72 14.50 -3.35
CA GLY A 106 3.09 14.07 -4.59
C GLY A 106 1.86 14.88 -4.95
N THR A 107 1.30 14.53 -6.11
CA THR A 107 0.07 15.11 -6.64
C THR A 107 -0.85 13.99 -7.08
N MET A 108 -2.15 14.20 -6.90
CA MET A 108 -3.20 13.34 -7.45
C MET A 108 -4.28 14.23 -8.07
N GLU A 109 -4.66 13.94 -9.32
CA GLU A 109 -5.70 14.67 -10.04
C GLU A 109 -6.71 13.66 -10.58
N PHE A 110 -8.00 13.95 -10.44
CA PHE A 110 -9.10 13.09 -10.89
C PHE A 110 -10.02 13.87 -11.81
N ASP A 111 -10.43 13.28 -12.95
CA ASP A 111 -11.30 14.00 -13.88
C ASP A 111 -12.69 14.18 -13.25
N SER A 112 -13.04 15.44 -13.00
CA SER A 112 -14.35 15.85 -12.50
C SER A 112 -15.56 15.26 -13.26
N ALA A 113 -15.45 15.04 -14.58
CA ALA A 113 -16.53 14.49 -15.40
C ALA A 113 -16.76 13.00 -15.15
N ASP A 114 -15.69 12.24 -14.91
CA ASP A 114 -15.77 10.82 -14.60
C ASP A 114 -16.02 10.58 -13.11
N PHE A 115 -15.36 11.35 -12.25
CA PHE A 115 -15.40 11.17 -10.80
C PHE A 115 -16.81 11.31 -10.22
N VAL A 116 -17.63 12.20 -10.78
CA VAL A 116 -19.05 12.36 -10.39
C VAL A 116 -19.92 11.17 -10.82
N SER A 117 -19.53 10.48 -11.88
CA SER A 117 -20.25 9.34 -12.45
C SER A 117 -19.93 8.02 -11.75
N LEU A 118 -18.79 7.94 -11.06
CA LEU A 118 -18.40 6.80 -10.25
C LEU A 118 -19.32 6.61 -9.03
N THR A 119 -19.52 5.36 -8.63
CA THR A 119 -20.11 5.03 -7.33
C THR A 119 -19.16 5.42 -6.18
N ALA A 120 -19.67 5.43 -4.95
CA ALA A 120 -18.83 5.72 -3.78
C ALA A 120 -17.66 4.73 -3.64
N ALA A 121 -17.94 3.42 -3.77
CA ALA A 121 -16.93 2.37 -3.70
C ALA A 121 -15.88 2.48 -4.82
N GLN A 122 -16.29 2.81 -6.05
CA GLN A 122 -15.36 3.04 -7.16
C GLN A 122 -14.45 4.25 -6.92
N ARG A 123 -14.98 5.34 -6.37
CA ARG A 123 -14.15 6.50 -5.99
C ARG A 123 -13.15 6.14 -4.89
N GLU A 124 -13.59 5.37 -3.90
CA GLU A 124 -12.71 4.89 -2.82
C GLU A 124 -11.56 4.05 -3.37
N ALA A 125 -11.87 3.05 -4.22
CA ALA A 125 -10.86 2.23 -4.86
C ALA A 125 -9.90 3.06 -5.73
N LEU A 126 -10.42 3.94 -6.57
CA LEU A 126 -9.60 4.78 -7.46
C LEU A 126 -8.68 5.73 -6.66
N VAL A 127 -9.19 6.42 -5.63
CA VAL A 127 -8.36 7.31 -4.81
C VAL A 127 -7.31 6.54 -4.02
N LEU A 128 -7.65 5.35 -3.52
CA LEU A 128 -6.72 4.47 -2.83
C LEU A 128 -5.60 4.00 -3.76
N HIS A 129 -5.94 3.61 -4.99
CA HIS A 129 -5.01 3.23 -6.05
C HIS A 129 -4.03 4.36 -6.40
N GLU A 130 -4.54 5.53 -6.75
CA GLU A 130 -3.70 6.69 -7.12
C GLU A 130 -2.77 7.12 -5.99
N MET A 131 -3.23 7.00 -4.74
CA MET A 131 -2.38 7.31 -3.59
C MET A 131 -1.20 6.35 -3.45
N ALA A 132 -1.35 5.08 -3.84
CA ALA A 132 -0.22 4.15 -3.87
C ALA A 132 0.87 4.57 -4.85
N HIS A 133 0.50 5.14 -6.02
CA HIS A 133 1.46 5.68 -6.97
C HIS A 133 2.24 6.88 -6.43
N VAL A 134 1.59 7.74 -5.64
CA VAL A 134 2.31 8.81 -4.91
C VAL A 134 3.32 8.23 -3.93
N LEU A 135 2.94 7.16 -3.22
CA LEU A 135 3.77 6.51 -2.21
C LEU A 135 4.93 5.71 -2.81
N GLY A 136 4.91 5.43 -4.12
CA GLY A 136 6.03 4.83 -4.83
C GLY A 136 5.73 3.54 -5.59
N PHE A 137 4.49 3.03 -5.50
CA PHE A 137 4.10 1.84 -6.26
C PHE A 137 4.16 2.15 -7.76
N GLY A 138 4.91 1.36 -8.53
CA GLY A 138 5.17 1.61 -9.95
C GLY A 138 6.16 2.75 -10.20
N THR A 139 5.97 3.90 -9.54
CA THR A 139 6.69 5.14 -9.80
C THR A 139 8.12 5.17 -9.25
N LEU A 140 8.41 4.42 -8.18
CA LEU A 140 9.74 4.35 -7.55
C LEU A 140 10.43 3.00 -7.72
N TRP A 141 9.84 2.05 -8.46
CA TRP A 141 10.41 0.71 -8.62
C TRP A 141 11.77 0.71 -9.33
N THR A 142 11.89 1.44 -10.45
CA THR A 142 13.17 1.52 -11.20
C THR A 142 14.25 2.23 -10.39
N ASP A 143 13.88 3.32 -9.70
CA ASP A 143 14.82 4.09 -8.87
C ASP A 143 15.37 3.28 -7.68
N ASN A 144 14.58 2.33 -7.17
CA ASN A 144 14.98 1.42 -6.09
C ASN A 144 15.54 0.08 -6.60
N GLY A 145 15.70 -0.09 -7.92
CA GLY A 145 16.37 -1.26 -8.51
C GLY A 145 15.57 -2.56 -8.44
N VAL A 146 14.25 -2.48 -8.28
CA VAL A 146 13.35 -3.64 -8.19
C VAL A 146 12.53 -3.87 -9.46
N TYR A 147 12.74 -3.04 -10.48
CA TYR A 147 12.14 -3.16 -11.79
C TYR A 147 13.06 -2.57 -12.84
N LEU A 148 13.10 -3.18 -14.03
CA LEU A 148 13.71 -2.61 -15.22
C LEU A 148 12.59 -2.21 -16.17
N ASN A 149 12.54 -0.94 -16.57
CA ASN A 149 11.49 -0.46 -17.46
C ASN A 149 11.36 -1.33 -18.72
N GLU A 150 10.12 -1.68 -19.08
CA GLU A 150 9.74 -2.59 -20.17
C GLU A 150 10.15 -4.06 -19.99
N SER A 151 10.64 -4.48 -18.81
CA SER A 151 10.94 -5.90 -18.58
C SER A 151 9.69 -6.75 -18.43
N GLY A 152 8.59 -6.18 -17.93
CA GLY A 152 7.40 -6.92 -17.54
C GLY A 152 7.61 -7.78 -16.28
N GLU A 153 8.73 -7.61 -15.58
CA GLU A 153 9.14 -8.49 -14.48
C GLU A 153 9.59 -7.66 -13.26
N PHE A 154 8.85 -7.78 -12.16
CA PHE A 154 9.24 -7.18 -10.87
C PHE A 154 10.22 -8.09 -10.12
N THR A 155 11.38 -7.56 -9.73
CA THR A 155 12.50 -8.37 -9.19
C THR A 155 12.73 -8.18 -7.69
N GLY A 156 11.85 -7.46 -6.99
CA GLY A 156 11.95 -7.30 -5.53
C GLY A 156 11.74 -8.62 -4.79
N ALA A 157 12.57 -8.88 -3.79
CA ALA A 157 12.65 -10.17 -3.12
C ALA A 157 11.42 -10.46 -2.23
N ASN A 158 10.87 -9.44 -1.58
CA ASN A 158 9.69 -9.59 -0.74
C ASN A 158 8.46 -9.89 -1.59
N ALA A 159 8.24 -9.11 -2.66
CA ALA A 159 7.11 -9.29 -3.58
C ALA A 159 7.17 -10.65 -4.29
N THR A 160 8.38 -11.08 -4.68
CA THR A 160 8.59 -12.42 -5.26
C THR A 160 8.16 -13.53 -4.28
N ALA A 161 8.51 -13.40 -3.00
CA ALA A 161 8.09 -14.38 -2.00
C ALA A 161 6.57 -14.34 -1.74
N ALA A 162 5.96 -13.14 -1.74
CA ALA A 162 4.52 -12.98 -1.61
C ALA A 162 3.77 -13.57 -2.80
N TRP A 163 4.21 -13.31 -4.03
CA TRP A 163 3.66 -13.90 -5.26
C TRP A 163 3.60 -15.43 -5.22
N GLN A 164 4.69 -16.05 -4.78
CA GLN A 164 4.80 -17.50 -4.69
C GLN A 164 3.91 -18.10 -3.58
N SER A 165 3.74 -17.37 -2.48
CA SER A 165 3.02 -17.88 -1.30
C SER A 165 1.53 -17.53 -1.27
N GLU A 166 1.16 -16.32 -1.70
CA GLU A 166 -0.21 -15.82 -1.75
C GLU A 166 -0.98 -16.36 -2.96
N PHE A 167 -0.35 -16.33 -4.14
CA PHE A 167 -0.99 -16.71 -5.43
C PHE A 167 -0.52 -18.06 -5.98
N GLY A 168 0.39 -18.75 -5.28
CA GLY A 168 0.87 -20.07 -5.66
C GLY A 168 1.65 -20.10 -6.99
N GLN A 169 2.17 -18.95 -7.42
CA GLN A 169 2.86 -18.81 -8.69
C GLN A 169 4.34 -19.17 -8.56
N ASN A 170 5.03 -19.33 -9.69
CA ASN A 170 6.48 -19.53 -9.73
C ASN A 170 7.16 -18.29 -10.29
N GLY A 171 8.43 -18.08 -9.95
CA GLY A 171 9.19 -16.94 -10.45
C GLY A 171 8.79 -15.64 -9.77
N THR A 172 8.87 -14.56 -10.53
CA THR A 172 8.64 -13.16 -10.17
C THR A 172 7.22 -12.73 -10.59
N PRO A 173 6.65 -11.68 -9.97
CA PRO A 173 5.38 -11.12 -10.39
C PRO A 173 5.50 -10.43 -11.76
N ASP A 174 4.49 -10.63 -12.60
CA ASP A 174 4.38 -9.98 -13.91
C ASP A 174 3.88 -8.53 -13.76
N VAL A 175 4.47 -7.62 -14.52
CA VAL A 175 4.13 -6.19 -14.59
C VAL A 175 3.45 -5.89 -15.92
N GLU A 176 2.41 -5.06 -15.87
CA GLU A 176 1.63 -4.67 -17.04
C GLU A 176 2.51 -3.97 -18.09
N LEU A 177 2.34 -4.32 -19.38
CA LEU A 177 3.09 -3.74 -20.50
C LEU A 177 2.19 -3.09 -21.57
N ALA A 178 0.88 -3.29 -21.48
CA ALA A 178 -0.15 -2.72 -22.35
C ALA A 178 -0.83 -1.49 -21.71
N GLY A 179 -1.94 -1.04 -22.28
CA GLY A 179 -2.71 0.13 -21.80
C GLY A 179 -2.07 1.51 -22.06
N GLY A 180 -0.79 1.56 -22.48
CA GLY A 180 -0.08 2.81 -22.79
C GLY A 180 0.64 3.41 -21.57
N PRO A 181 1.22 4.62 -21.68
CA PRO A 181 2.13 5.17 -20.67
C PRO A 181 1.54 5.38 -19.26
N GLY A 182 0.21 5.51 -19.15
CA GLY A 182 -0.47 5.63 -17.87
C GLY A 182 -0.74 4.29 -17.18
N THR A 183 -0.50 3.17 -17.86
CA THR A 183 -0.83 1.82 -17.38
C THR A 183 0.41 0.90 -17.41
N ALA A 184 1.12 0.84 -18.53
CA ALA A 184 2.31 0.03 -18.65
C ALA A 184 3.37 0.43 -17.62
N ASN A 185 4.09 -0.55 -17.08
CA ASN A 185 5.23 -0.43 -16.15
C ASN A 185 4.90 0.07 -14.74
N GLY A 186 3.63 0.37 -14.46
CA GLY A 186 3.19 0.92 -13.16
C GLY A 186 2.28 -0.02 -12.35
N HIS A 187 1.84 -1.13 -12.93
CA HIS A 187 0.74 -1.95 -12.42
C HIS A 187 1.07 -3.43 -12.46
N TRP A 188 0.39 -4.21 -11.62
CA TRP A 188 0.36 -5.66 -11.80
C TRP A 188 -0.35 -6.02 -13.10
N ASN A 189 0.17 -7.06 -13.76
CA ASN A 189 -0.34 -7.47 -15.05
C ASN A 189 -1.76 -8.07 -14.94
N GLU A 190 -2.65 -7.63 -15.82
CA GLU A 190 -3.97 -8.24 -15.99
C GLU A 190 -4.35 -8.35 -17.48
N PHE A 191 -5.62 -8.61 -17.81
CA PHE A 191 -6.07 -8.58 -19.20
C PHE A 191 -6.41 -7.15 -19.61
N ASP A 192 -5.94 -6.74 -20.80
CA ASP A 192 -6.24 -5.42 -21.39
C ASP A 192 -7.70 -4.98 -21.20
N ASN A 193 -7.88 -3.77 -20.68
CA ASN A 193 -9.19 -3.17 -20.36
C ASN A 193 -9.98 -3.89 -19.26
N GLY A 194 -9.31 -4.64 -18.38
CA GLY A 194 -9.99 -5.44 -17.36
C GLY A 194 -10.91 -6.51 -17.96
N ALA A 195 -10.58 -6.99 -19.17
CA ALA A 195 -11.52 -7.74 -20.01
C ALA A 195 -11.88 -9.15 -19.49
N GLY A 196 -11.23 -9.61 -18.41
CA GLY A 196 -11.54 -10.89 -17.79
C GLY A 196 -10.66 -11.21 -16.60
N LEU A 197 -11.03 -12.29 -15.92
CA LEU A 197 -10.26 -12.88 -14.83
C LEU A 197 -8.92 -13.37 -15.33
N THR A 198 -7.85 -13.09 -14.59
CA THR A 198 -6.51 -13.63 -14.87
C THR A 198 -6.46 -15.15 -14.68
N GLY A 199 -7.33 -15.69 -13.82
CA GLY A 199 -7.27 -17.08 -13.36
C GLY A 199 -6.19 -17.32 -12.30
N ILE A 200 -5.50 -16.27 -11.86
CA ILE A 200 -4.54 -16.28 -10.77
C ILE A 200 -5.27 -15.81 -9.52
N THR A 201 -5.52 -16.73 -8.59
CA THR A 201 -6.29 -16.44 -7.39
C THR A 201 -5.46 -16.64 -6.12
N ASP A 202 -5.74 -15.85 -5.09
CA ASP A 202 -5.15 -16.06 -3.77
C ASP A 202 -5.77 -17.25 -3.02
N GLY A 203 -5.32 -17.49 -1.79
CA GLY A 203 -5.86 -18.54 -0.91
C GLY A 203 -7.32 -18.36 -0.48
N LEU A 204 -7.92 -17.18 -0.70
CA LEU A 204 -9.34 -16.90 -0.48
C LEU A 204 -10.17 -17.04 -1.76
N GLY A 205 -9.53 -17.29 -2.90
CA GLY A 205 -10.16 -17.40 -4.20
C GLY A 205 -10.39 -16.06 -4.90
N ARG A 206 -9.78 -14.96 -4.41
CA ARG A 206 -9.88 -13.64 -5.05
C ARG A 206 -8.95 -13.58 -6.26
N ASP A 207 -9.45 -13.13 -7.40
CA ASP A 207 -8.66 -13.09 -8.65
C ASP A 207 -7.79 -11.82 -8.73
N MET A 208 -6.57 -11.93 -9.27
CA MET A 208 -5.67 -10.80 -9.49
C MET A 208 -6.31 -9.65 -10.26
N THR A 209 -7.31 -9.89 -11.12
CA THR A 209 -8.09 -8.83 -11.78
C THR A 209 -8.73 -7.84 -10.79
N PHE A 210 -9.01 -8.24 -9.56
CA PHE A 210 -9.57 -7.35 -8.53
C PHE A 210 -8.51 -6.87 -7.53
N GLU A 211 -7.22 -7.15 -7.77
CA GLU A 211 -6.15 -6.55 -6.97
C GLU A 211 -6.11 -5.05 -7.26
N LEU A 212 -6.02 -4.24 -6.21
CA LEU A 212 -6.16 -2.79 -6.28
C LEU A 212 -5.23 -2.15 -7.31
N MET A 213 -4.00 -2.66 -7.44
CA MET A 213 -2.92 -2.08 -8.24
C MET A 213 -2.76 -2.72 -9.62
N THR A 214 -3.81 -3.36 -10.15
CA THR A 214 -3.86 -3.65 -11.59
C THR A 214 -4.23 -2.40 -12.41
N GLY A 215 -4.04 -2.46 -13.73
CA GLY A 215 -4.07 -1.30 -14.61
C GLY A 215 -5.43 -0.70 -14.92
N TRP A 216 -6.53 -1.38 -14.58
CA TRP A 216 -7.89 -0.92 -14.86
C TRP A 216 -8.76 -0.94 -13.60
N LEU A 217 -9.69 0.03 -13.51
CA LEU A 217 -10.67 0.06 -12.43
C LEU A 217 -11.70 -1.07 -12.65
N ASN A 218 -11.40 -2.24 -12.11
CA ASN A 218 -12.22 -3.41 -12.26
C ASN A 218 -13.46 -3.37 -11.36
N VAL A 219 -14.61 -3.67 -11.96
CA VAL A 219 -15.88 -3.87 -11.26
C VAL A 219 -16.38 -5.27 -11.54
N GLY A 220 -16.73 -6.01 -10.49
CA GLY A 220 -17.10 -7.40 -10.65
C GLY A 220 -17.74 -8.01 -9.41
N PRO A 221 -17.77 -9.36 -9.32
CA PRO A 221 -18.35 -10.06 -8.19
C PRO A 221 -17.57 -9.87 -6.89
N GLU A 222 -16.34 -9.37 -6.97
CA GLU A 222 -15.44 -9.13 -5.85
C GLU A 222 -15.16 -7.64 -5.73
N ASP A 223 -15.09 -7.15 -4.49
CA ASP A 223 -14.63 -5.79 -4.21
C ASP A 223 -13.09 -5.73 -4.40
N PRO A 224 -12.55 -4.60 -4.90
CA PRO A 224 -11.11 -4.43 -5.01
C PRO A 224 -10.38 -4.68 -3.68
N PHE A 225 -9.23 -5.33 -3.74
CA PHE A 225 -8.47 -5.68 -2.54
C PHE A 225 -6.99 -5.35 -2.64
N ILE A 226 -6.36 -5.07 -1.49
CA ILE A 226 -4.90 -4.96 -1.39
C ILE A 226 -4.33 -6.34 -1.02
N SER A 227 -3.44 -6.85 -1.86
CA SER A 227 -2.71 -8.10 -1.66
C SER A 227 -1.49 -7.94 -0.75
N GLU A 228 -1.02 -9.05 -0.16
CA GLU A 228 0.29 -9.10 0.47
C GLU A 228 1.41 -8.86 -0.56
N LEU A 229 1.22 -9.26 -1.82
CA LEU A 229 2.10 -8.89 -2.94
C LEU A 229 2.30 -7.37 -3.06
N THR A 230 1.22 -6.58 -3.03
CA THR A 230 1.30 -5.12 -3.08
C THR A 230 2.06 -4.55 -1.88
N LEU A 231 1.76 -5.01 -0.66
CA LEU A 231 2.51 -4.58 0.54
C LEU A 231 3.98 -4.99 0.48
N ALA A 232 4.27 -6.17 -0.05
CA ALA A 232 5.63 -6.67 -0.22
C ALA A 232 6.42 -5.83 -1.23
N SER A 233 5.79 -5.34 -2.29
CA SER A 233 6.43 -4.39 -3.21
C SER A 233 6.82 -3.08 -2.53
N PHE A 234 6.00 -2.58 -1.59
CA PHE A 234 6.34 -1.43 -0.76
C PHE A 234 7.54 -1.70 0.15
N ARG A 235 7.65 -2.92 0.72
CA ARG A 235 8.85 -3.31 1.47
C ARG A 235 10.10 -3.33 0.58
N ASP A 236 9.97 -3.77 -0.66
CA ASP A 236 11.09 -3.77 -1.60
C ASP A 236 11.56 -2.36 -2.01
N ILE A 237 10.77 -1.31 -1.74
CA ILE A 237 11.14 0.10 -1.93
C ILE A 237 11.33 0.88 -0.62
N GLY A 238 11.51 0.19 0.51
CA GLY A 238 12.00 0.79 1.76
C GLY A 238 10.93 1.08 2.82
N PHE A 239 9.67 0.72 2.61
CA PHE A 239 8.63 0.82 3.64
C PHE A 239 8.70 -0.35 4.64
N THR A 240 8.24 -0.08 5.86
CA THR A 240 7.83 -1.12 6.81
C THR A 240 6.32 -1.27 6.70
N THR A 241 5.82 -2.51 6.60
CA THR A 241 4.38 -2.77 6.51
C THR A 241 3.87 -3.48 7.75
N ALA A 242 2.59 -3.28 8.06
CA ALA A 242 1.86 -4.22 8.90
C ALA A 242 1.77 -5.58 8.19
N ASN A 243 1.48 -6.65 8.93
CA ASN A 243 1.05 -7.90 8.30
C ASN A 243 -0.29 -7.64 7.61
N ALA A 244 -0.51 -8.14 6.38
CA ALA A 244 -1.84 -8.16 5.79
C ALA A 244 -2.79 -8.99 6.66
N THR A 245 -3.49 -8.35 7.58
CA THR A 245 -4.76 -8.86 8.08
C THR A 245 -5.84 -8.18 7.26
N ALA A 246 -6.79 -8.97 6.73
CA ALA A 246 -7.91 -8.52 5.92
C ALA A 246 -8.38 -7.11 6.30
N VAL A 247 -8.48 -6.23 5.30
CA VAL A 247 -8.91 -4.83 5.48
C VAL A 247 -10.16 -4.82 6.37
N PRO A 248 -10.14 -4.13 7.53
CA PRO A 248 -11.32 -4.04 8.35
C PRO A 248 -12.43 -3.36 7.54
N GLU A 249 -13.56 -4.04 7.38
CA GLU A 249 -14.78 -3.43 6.85
C GLU A 249 -15.04 -2.09 7.54
N PRO A 250 -15.46 -1.05 6.81
CA PRO A 250 -15.82 0.22 7.42
C PRO A 250 -17.07 0.01 8.31
N GLY A 251 -16.82 -0.13 9.61
CA GLY A 251 -17.85 0.00 10.65
C GLY A 251 -18.46 -1.31 11.13
N THR A 252 -17.84 -1.91 12.15
CA THR A 252 -18.58 -2.31 13.37
C THR A 252 -17.59 -2.40 14.53
N GLY A 253 -17.76 -1.52 15.51
CA GLY A 253 -16.86 -1.40 16.65
C GLY A 253 -16.79 -2.66 17.50
N GLY A 254 -15.56 -3.03 17.87
CA GLY A 254 -15.22 -3.75 19.09
C GLY A 254 -15.62 -5.23 19.16
N VAL A 255 -14.64 -6.14 19.12
CA VAL A 255 -14.02 -6.76 20.32
C VAL A 255 -12.87 -7.66 19.82
N LEU A 256 -11.62 -7.25 20.06
CA LEU A 256 -10.48 -8.16 20.00
C LEU A 256 -10.37 -8.87 21.37
N VAL A 257 -10.78 -10.13 21.46
CA VAL A 257 -10.36 -11.01 22.57
C VAL A 257 -9.00 -11.59 22.23
N ALA A 258 -7.94 -10.94 22.72
CA ALA A 258 -6.60 -11.51 22.71
C ALA A 258 -6.53 -12.66 23.73
N GLY A 259 -6.39 -13.89 23.22
CA GLY A 259 -6.19 -15.09 24.04
C GLY A 259 -4.80 -15.10 24.69
N LEU A 260 -4.78 -15.06 26.02
CA LEU A 260 -3.59 -15.43 26.81
C LEU A 260 -3.78 -16.84 27.35
N ALA A 261 -3.10 -17.79 26.73
CA ALA A 261 -2.83 -19.08 27.32
C ALA A 261 -1.69 -18.94 28.34
N VAL A 262 -1.98 -19.16 29.62
CA VAL A 262 -0.97 -19.53 30.62
C VAL A 262 -1.46 -20.78 31.33
N GLY A 263 -0.84 -21.91 31.00
CA GLY A 263 -0.98 -23.14 31.77
C GLY A 263 -0.08 -23.09 33.01
N MET A 264 -0.56 -23.59 34.14
CA MET A 264 0.25 -24.28 35.14
C MET A 264 -0.64 -24.93 36.21
N GLY A 265 -0.30 -26.17 36.55
CA GLY A 265 -0.40 -26.62 37.95
C GLY A 265 -1.43 -27.68 38.28
N TRP A 266 -1.03 -28.95 38.16
CA TRP A 266 -1.57 -30.07 38.91
C TRP A 266 -1.84 -29.76 40.39
N ARG A 267 -2.98 -30.22 40.92
CA ARG A 267 -3.05 -31.08 42.12
C ARG A 267 -4.44 -31.69 42.32
N ARG A 268 -4.57 -32.99 42.01
CA ARG A 268 -5.61 -33.84 42.58
C ARG A 268 -5.37 -33.99 44.08
N ARG A 269 -6.35 -33.67 44.93
CA ARG A 269 -6.58 -34.35 46.20
C ARG A 269 -8.09 -34.46 46.50
N ARG A 270 -8.46 -35.65 46.96
CA ARG A 270 -9.80 -36.15 47.32
C ARG A 270 -10.20 -35.74 48.75
N SER A 271 -11.52 -35.84 49.00
CA SER A 271 -12.22 -36.06 50.29
C SER A 271 -12.40 -34.80 51.16
N LEU A 272 -13.51 -34.50 51.86
CA LEU A 272 -14.66 -35.21 52.48
C LEU A 272 -15.86 -34.22 52.53
N ALA A 273 -17.10 -34.61 52.22
CA ALA A 273 -18.19 -35.05 53.13
C ALA A 273 -19.08 -33.92 53.74
N GLU A 274 -20.40 -34.17 53.69
CA GLU A 274 -21.52 -33.64 54.52
C GLU A 274 -21.86 -32.14 54.38
N LYS A 275 -23.10 -31.69 54.17
CA LYS A 275 -24.47 -32.19 54.42
C LYS A 275 -25.41 -31.79 53.29
#